data_AF-A0A381EDF1-F1
#
_entry.id   AF-A0A381EDF1-F1
#
_cell.length_a   1.000
_cell.length_b   1.000
_cell.length_c   1.000
_cell.angle_alpha   90.00
_cell.angle_beta   90.00
_cell.angle_gamma   90.00
#
_symmetry.space_group_name_H-M   'P 1'
#
loop_
_entity.id
_entity.type
_entity.pdbx_description
1 polymer ?
#
loop_
_entity_poly.entity_id
_entity_poly.type
_entity_poly.pdbx_seq_one_letter_code
_entity_poly.pdbx_strand_id
1 'polypeptide(L)'
;MKITHCKLKKKVQKELLRFFVLEVTARFAADILGIHPNSAVLFYRKIRMVISHRLTLAADEVFDGSVELDESYFGGRRKGRRGRGAAGKVVVFGILKRNGRVYTVVVYNAKSESLLPVTKKKIMPDSIVYTDSLSSYDKLDVSGFIHHRINHCKAFAERQNHIQRH
;
A
#
# COMPACT_ATOMS: atom_id res chain seq x y z
N MET A 1 -10.58 8.56 14.84
CA MET A 1 -10.21 9.96 14.47
C MET A 1 -11.21 10.55 13.48
N LYS A 2 -11.51 11.86 13.58
CA LYS A 2 -12.41 12.61 12.66
C LYS A 2 -11.79 13.99 12.36
N ILE A 3 -12.15 14.62 11.24
CA ILE A 3 -11.70 15.99 10.94
C ILE A 3 -12.45 16.97 11.83
N THR A 4 -11.78 17.51 12.85
CA THR A 4 -12.30 18.54 13.75
C THR A 4 -11.67 19.91 13.46
N HIS A 5 -12.31 20.98 13.95
CA HIS A 5 -11.88 22.38 13.83
C HIS A 5 -11.50 22.77 12.38
N CYS A 6 -12.48 22.73 11.47
CA CYS A 6 -12.32 23.18 10.10
C CYS A 6 -13.17 24.44 9.87
N LYS A 7 -12.52 25.56 9.54
CA LYS A 7 -13.18 26.84 9.25
C LYS A 7 -13.82 26.90 7.85
N LEU A 8 -13.57 25.91 7.00
CA LEU A 8 -14.17 25.84 5.67
C LEU A 8 -15.67 25.49 5.77
N LYS A 9 -16.49 26.09 4.92
CA LYS A 9 -17.92 25.74 4.82
C LYS A 9 -18.09 24.26 4.45
N LYS A 10 -19.15 23.62 4.94
CA LYS A 10 -19.42 22.18 4.68
C LYS A 10 -19.51 21.84 3.18
N LYS A 11 -20.05 22.73 2.36
CA LYS A 11 -20.07 22.58 0.89
C LYS A 11 -18.66 22.45 0.31
N VAL A 12 -17.74 23.33 0.70
CA VAL A 12 -16.33 23.32 0.28
C VAL A 12 -15.63 22.06 0.76
N GLN A 13 -15.90 21.60 1.99
CA GLN A 13 -15.33 20.35 2.51
C GLN A 13 -15.76 19.13 1.67
N LYS A 14 -17.03 19.06 1.25
CA LYS A 14 -17.56 17.98 0.41
C LYS A 14 -16.92 17.99 -0.98
N GLU A 15 -16.78 19.17 -1.60
CA GLU A 15 -16.10 19.28 -2.90
C GLU A 15 -14.61 18.92 -2.82
N LEU A 16 -13.91 19.36 -1.77
CA LEU A 16 -12.51 18.95 -1.56
C LEU A 16 -12.37 17.43 -1.38
N LEU A 17 -13.33 16.78 -0.72
CA LEU A 17 -13.33 15.33 -0.62
C LEU A 17 -13.59 14.67 -1.98
N ARG A 18 -14.52 15.21 -2.78
CA ARG A 18 -14.77 14.75 -4.15
C ARG A 18 -13.53 14.87 -5.02
N PHE A 19 -12.85 16.01 -4.99
CA PHE A 19 -11.60 16.23 -5.69
C PHE A 19 -10.47 15.32 -5.22
N PHE A 20 -10.40 15.02 -3.91
CA PHE A 20 -9.45 14.05 -3.39
C PHE A 20 -9.67 12.65 -3.97
N VAL A 21 -10.93 12.21 -4.06
CA VAL A 21 -11.29 10.90 -4.64
C VAL A 21 -11.03 10.86 -6.15
N LEU A 22 -11.24 11.96 -6.85
CA LEU A 22 -10.96 12.11 -8.28
C LEU A 22 -9.48 12.41 -8.58
N GLU A 23 -8.59 12.26 -7.59
CA GLU A 23 -7.14 12.46 -7.70
C GLU A 23 -6.71 13.87 -8.18
N VAL A 24 -7.60 14.86 -8.07
CA VAL A 24 -7.28 16.26 -8.38
C VAL A 24 -6.32 16.79 -7.32
N THR A 25 -5.22 17.39 -7.76
CA THR A 25 -4.22 17.92 -6.83
C THR A 25 -4.81 19.02 -5.93
N ALA A 26 -4.32 19.13 -4.69
CA ALA A 26 -4.79 20.14 -3.74
C ALA A 26 -4.64 21.57 -4.25
N ARG A 27 -3.64 21.82 -5.11
CA ARG A 27 -3.42 23.14 -5.75
C ARG A 27 -4.56 23.47 -6.71
N PHE A 28 -4.80 22.61 -7.69
CA PHE A 28 -5.90 22.78 -8.65
C PHE A 28 -7.27 22.84 -7.95
N ALA A 29 -7.48 22.02 -6.92
CA ALA A 29 -8.71 22.07 -6.13
C ALA A 29 -8.88 23.42 -5.40
N ALA A 30 -7.79 24.03 -4.93
CA ALA A 30 -7.82 25.35 -4.31
C ALA A 30 -8.19 26.44 -5.34
N ASP A 31 -7.60 26.36 -6.53
CA ASP A 31 -7.85 27.30 -7.63
C ASP A 31 -9.32 27.25 -8.08
N ILE A 32 -9.86 26.04 -8.30
CA ILE A 32 -11.27 25.83 -8.69
C ILE A 32 -12.24 26.33 -7.62
N LEU A 33 -11.92 26.15 -6.33
CA LEU A 33 -12.81 26.52 -5.22
C LEU A 33 -12.60 27.96 -4.72
N GLY A 34 -11.61 28.69 -5.26
CA GLY A 34 -11.29 30.05 -4.83
C GLY A 34 -10.86 30.13 -3.35
N ILE A 35 -10.13 29.13 -2.85
CA ILE A 35 -9.65 29.10 -1.46
C ILE A 35 -8.13 29.20 -1.38
N HIS A 36 -7.60 29.59 -0.21
CA HIS A 36 -6.17 29.64 -0.01
C HIS A 36 -5.51 28.24 -0.19
N PRO A 37 -4.43 28.09 -0.98
CA PRO A 37 -3.80 26.80 -1.28
C PRO A 37 -3.43 25.98 -0.03
N ASN A 38 -2.86 26.63 0.99
CA ASN A 38 -2.54 25.97 2.27
C ASN A 38 -3.77 25.35 2.96
N SER A 39 -4.97 25.91 2.77
CA SER A 39 -6.20 25.34 3.32
C SER A 39 -6.57 24.02 2.64
N ALA A 40 -6.45 23.96 1.31
CA ALA A 40 -6.69 22.72 0.55
C ALA A 40 -5.65 21.64 0.88
N VAL A 41 -4.36 22.03 0.93
CA VAL A 41 -3.26 21.13 1.32
C VAL A 41 -3.47 20.57 2.73
N LEU A 42 -3.82 21.43 3.68
CA LEU A 42 -4.12 21.01 5.05
C LEU A 42 -5.31 20.07 5.10
N PHE A 43 -6.38 20.34 4.34
CA PHE A 43 -7.57 19.48 4.29
C PHE A 43 -7.24 18.10 3.72
N TYR A 44 -6.53 18.04 2.59
CA TYR A 44 -6.05 16.79 1.99
C TYR A 44 -5.18 15.99 2.95
N ARG A 45 -4.29 16.67 3.68
CA ARG A 45 -3.48 16.03 4.72
C ARG A 45 -4.36 15.42 5.80
N LYS A 46 -5.37 16.14 6.30
CA LYS A 46 -6.30 15.61 7.31
C LYS A 46 -7.08 14.40 6.78
N ILE A 47 -7.53 14.40 5.51
CA ILE A 47 -8.16 13.23 4.89
C ILE A 47 -7.20 12.03 4.94
N ARG A 48 -5.95 12.19 4.47
CA ARG A 48 -4.95 11.11 4.48
C ARG A 48 -4.69 10.57 5.88
N MET A 49 -4.61 11.43 6.89
CA MET A 49 -4.42 10.99 8.27
C MET A 49 -5.65 10.19 8.77
N VAL A 50 -6.88 10.60 8.42
CA VAL A 50 -8.09 9.83 8.77
C VAL A 50 -8.08 8.46 8.11
N ILE A 51 -7.73 8.38 6.82
CA ILE A 51 -7.59 7.11 6.09
C ILE A 51 -6.54 6.24 6.78
N SER A 52 -5.34 6.77 7.02
CA SER A 52 -4.25 6.08 7.70
C SER A 52 -4.68 5.53 9.06
N HIS A 53 -5.32 6.35 9.90
CA HIS A 53 -5.82 5.90 11.20
C HIS A 53 -6.89 4.80 11.09
N ARG A 54 -7.79 4.88 10.11
CA ARG A 54 -8.81 3.83 9.89
C ARG A 54 -8.18 2.53 9.40
N LEU A 55 -7.18 2.62 8.53
CA LEU A 55 -6.39 1.45 8.09
C LEU A 55 -5.62 0.84 9.27
N THR A 56 -5.07 1.65 10.18
CA THR A 56 -4.43 1.14 11.40
C THR A 56 -5.41 0.40 12.31
N LEU A 57 -6.63 0.90 12.50
CA LEU A 57 -7.64 0.20 13.30
C LEU A 57 -8.12 -1.09 12.64
N ALA A 58 -8.21 -1.12 11.31
CA ALA A 58 -8.54 -2.33 10.57
C ALA A 58 -7.35 -3.30 10.46
N ALA A 59 -6.14 -2.85 10.82
CA ALA A 59 -4.94 -3.66 10.67
C ALA A 59 -4.94 -4.89 11.58
N ASP A 60 -5.67 -4.90 12.70
CA ASP A 60 -5.65 -6.03 13.63
C ASP A 60 -6.26 -7.32 13.05
N GLU A 61 -6.93 -7.25 11.89
CA GLU A 61 -7.30 -8.42 11.12
C GLU A 61 -6.08 -9.18 10.62
N VAL A 62 -6.12 -10.51 10.78
CA VAL A 62 -5.16 -11.46 10.23
C VAL A 62 -5.74 -12.02 8.93
N PHE A 63 -4.90 -12.18 7.91
CA PHE A 63 -5.26 -12.79 6.64
C PHE A 63 -5.14 -14.31 6.71
N ASP A 64 -6.09 -15.01 6.15
CA ASP A 64 -6.13 -16.46 5.99
C ASP A 64 -6.38 -16.86 4.52
N GLY A 65 -6.08 -18.11 4.21
CA GLY A 65 -6.26 -18.68 2.87
C GLY A 65 -5.20 -18.20 1.88
N SER A 66 -5.60 -17.77 0.69
CA SER A 66 -4.69 -17.35 -0.38
C SER A 66 -4.37 -15.85 -0.31
N VAL A 67 -3.09 -15.52 -0.15
CA VAL A 67 -2.59 -14.14 -0.01
C VAL A 67 -1.39 -13.90 -0.93
N GLU A 68 -1.31 -12.70 -1.49
CA GLU A 68 -0.22 -12.23 -2.35
C GLU A 68 0.63 -11.20 -1.58
N LEU A 69 1.95 -11.32 -1.69
CA LEU A 69 2.92 -10.40 -1.09
C LEU A 69 3.67 -9.65 -2.18
N ASP A 70 3.78 -8.33 -2.02
CA ASP A 70 4.48 -7.48 -2.99
C ASP A 70 5.26 -6.34 -2.31
N GLU A 71 6.31 -5.84 -2.97
CA GLU A 71 7.03 -4.63 -2.54
C GLU A 71 7.03 -3.52 -3.59
N SER A 72 6.66 -2.33 -3.14
CA SER A 72 6.70 -1.11 -3.94
C SER A 72 7.73 -0.12 -3.38
N TYR A 73 8.42 0.59 -4.29
CA TYR A 73 9.48 1.54 -3.93
C TYR A 73 9.10 2.98 -4.29
N PHE A 74 8.84 3.80 -3.28
CA PHE A 74 8.41 5.20 -3.44
C PHE A 74 9.55 6.19 -3.18
N GLY A 75 9.70 7.20 -4.03
CA GLY A 75 10.71 8.25 -3.84
C GLY A 75 11.05 8.98 -5.13
N GLY A 76 11.65 10.17 -4.99
CA GLY A 76 12.08 10.99 -6.12
C GLY A 76 13.14 10.29 -6.99
N ARG A 77 13.15 10.61 -8.29
CA ARG A 77 14.17 10.11 -9.22
C ARG A 77 15.55 10.64 -8.80
N ARG A 78 16.47 9.74 -8.47
CA ARG A 78 17.87 10.06 -8.15
C ARG A 78 18.82 9.34 -9.11
N LYS A 79 19.97 9.95 -9.39
CA LYS A 79 21.09 9.29 -10.08
C LYS A 79 21.68 8.24 -9.13
N GLY A 80 22.02 7.05 -9.63
CA GLY A 80 22.53 5.92 -8.84
C GLY A 80 21.79 4.61 -9.10
N ARG A 81 21.97 3.63 -8.20
CA ARG A 81 21.32 2.30 -8.29
C ARG A 81 19.81 2.44 -8.48
N ARG A 82 19.26 1.72 -9.47
CA ARG A 82 17.82 1.63 -9.74
C ARG A 82 17.25 0.35 -9.10
N GLY A 83 15.95 0.36 -8.83
CA GLY A 83 15.26 -0.78 -8.23
C GLY A 83 15.59 -0.97 -6.74
N ARG A 84 15.78 -2.23 -6.33
CA ARG A 84 16.01 -2.62 -4.93
C ARG A 84 17.36 -2.07 -4.43
N GLY A 85 17.37 -1.41 -3.29
CA GLY A 85 18.58 -0.76 -2.74
C GLY A 85 18.91 0.61 -3.34
N ALA A 86 17.98 1.20 -4.11
CA ALA A 86 18.08 2.60 -4.51
C ALA A 86 18.04 3.52 -3.28
N ALA A 87 19.11 4.30 -3.09
CA ALA A 87 19.24 5.19 -1.94
C ALA A 87 18.15 6.27 -1.93
N GLY A 88 17.53 6.47 -0.76
CA GLY A 88 16.48 7.48 -0.57
C GLY A 88 15.09 7.09 -1.09
N LYS A 89 14.86 5.80 -1.37
CA LYS A 89 13.51 5.27 -1.59
C LYS A 89 12.93 4.67 -0.31
N VAL A 90 11.65 4.89 -0.09
CA VAL A 90 10.84 4.25 0.94
C VAL A 90 10.30 2.94 0.37
N VAL A 91 10.51 1.84 1.09
CA VAL A 91 9.95 0.54 0.72
C VAL A 91 8.59 0.39 1.41
N VAL A 92 7.57 0.08 0.62
CA VAL A 92 6.23 -0.26 1.11
C VAL A 92 5.99 -1.73 0.80
N PHE A 93 5.69 -2.49 1.84
CA PHE A 93 5.34 -3.89 1.75
C PHE A 93 3.82 -4.03 1.77
N GLY A 94 3.27 -4.76 0.80
CA GLY A 94 1.85 -5.01 0.62
C GLY A 94 1.51 -6.48 0.87
N ILE A 95 0.40 -6.71 1.57
CA ILE A 95 -0.26 -8.01 1.72
C ILE A 95 -1.66 -7.86 1.09
N LEU A 96 -1.92 -8.62 0.04
CA LEU A 96 -3.15 -8.58 -0.72
C LEU A 96 -3.89 -9.90 -0.59
N LYS A 97 -5.13 -9.89 -0.09
CA LYS A 97 -6.02 -11.05 -0.19
C LYS A 97 -6.91 -10.88 -1.43
N ARG A 98 -6.97 -11.89 -2.30
CA ARG A 98 -7.84 -11.85 -3.49
C ARG A 98 -9.29 -11.64 -3.07
N ASN A 99 -9.98 -10.69 -3.72
CA ASN A 99 -11.33 -10.24 -3.36
C ASN A 99 -11.48 -9.77 -1.89
N GLY A 100 -10.36 -9.48 -1.23
CA GLY A 100 -10.29 -9.07 0.17
C GLY A 100 -9.70 -7.68 0.33
N ARG A 101 -9.18 -7.41 1.53
CA ARG A 101 -8.53 -6.15 1.86
C ARG A 101 -7.05 -6.17 1.47
N VAL A 102 -6.50 -4.99 1.28
CA VAL A 102 -5.05 -4.78 1.11
C VAL A 102 -4.52 -4.19 2.41
N TYR A 103 -3.45 -4.78 2.93
CA TYR A 103 -2.68 -4.23 4.04
C TYR A 103 -1.34 -3.74 3.50
N THR A 104 -0.96 -2.50 3.83
CA THR A 104 0.34 -1.94 3.45
C THR A 104 1.07 -1.40 4.66
N VAL A 105 2.38 -1.62 4.70
CA VAL A 105 3.25 -1.12 5.77
C VAL A 105 4.58 -0.64 5.20
N VAL A 106 5.08 0.47 5.74
CA VAL A 106 6.43 0.95 5.39
C VAL A 106 7.45 0.08 6.12
N VAL A 107 8.39 -0.50 5.37
CA VAL A 107 9.46 -1.34 5.90
C VAL A 107 10.82 -0.70 5.65
N TYR A 108 11.80 -1.00 6.51
CA TYR A 108 13.14 -0.43 6.39
C TYR A 108 13.86 -0.90 5.11
N ASN A 109 13.70 -2.18 4.76
CA ASN A 109 14.22 -2.75 3.53
C ASN A 109 13.36 -3.96 3.09
N ALA A 110 13.61 -4.45 1.88
CA ALA A 110 12.95 -5.64 1.33
C ALA A 110 13.72 -6.94 1.62
N LYS A 111 14.43 -7.03 2.76
CA LYS A 111 15.10 -8.26 3.19
C LYS A 111 14.14 -9.10 4.04
N SER A 112 14.35 -10.41 4.06
CA SER A 112 13.55 -11.36 4.85
C SER A 112 13.41 -10.95 6.32
N GLU A 113 14.47 -10.40 6.93
CA GLU A 113 14.47 -9.95 8.33
C GLU A 113 13.43 -8.85 8.61
N SER A 114 13.13 -8.01 7.62
CA SER A 114 12.11 -6.96 7.73
C SER A 114 10.71 -7.46 7.33
N LEU A 115 10.63 -8.39 6.37
CA LEU A 115 9.35 -8.87 5.82
C LEU A 115 8.73 -9.98 6.69
N LEU A 116 9.51 -10.98 7.10
CA LEU A 116 9.02 -12.17 7.82
C LEU A 116 8.26 -11.84 9.11
N PRO A 117 8.70 -10.91 9.98
CA PRO A 117 7.97 -10.59 11.20
C PRO A 117 6.58 -10.01 10.89
N VAL A 118 6.46 -9.21 9.83
CA VAL A 118 5.19 -8.65 9.39
C VAL A 118 4.29 -9.77 8.84
N THR A 119 4.83 -10.62 7.97
CA THR A 119 4.10 -11.76 7.39
C THR A 119 3.56 -12.68 8.49
N LYS A 120 4.40 -13.11 9.44
CA LYS A 120 4.00 -13.99 10.55
C LYS A 120 2.95 -13.38 11.47
N LYS A 121 2.98 -12.05 11.65
CA LYS A 121 1.99 -11.34 12.48
C LYS A 121 0.64 -11.20 11.76
N LYS A 122 0.65 -11.14 10.42
CA LYS A 122 -0.51 -10.77 9.61
C LYS A 122 -1.13 -11.91 8.84
N ILE A 123 -0.50 -13.07 8.77
CA ILE A 123 -0.97 -14.21 7.99
C ILE A 123 -1.06 -15.43 8.91
N MET A 124 -2.21 -16.09 8.89
CA MET A 124 -2.44 -17.33 9.63
C MET A 124 -1.48 -18.41 9.13
N PRO A 125 -0.89 -19.22 10.04
CA PRO A 125 -0.18 -20.44 9.64
C PRO A 125 -1.01 -21.30 8.68
N ASP A 126 -0.33 -22.07 7.83
CA ASP A 126 -0.90 -22.94 6.79
C ASP A 126 -1.64 -22.22 5.65
N SER A 127 -1.61 -20.88 5.63
CA SER A 127 -2.10 -20.08 4.49
C SER A 127 -1.22 -20.26 3.25
N ILE A 128 -1.83 -20.06 2.07
CA ILE A 128 -1.16 -20.12 0.77
C ILE A 128 -0.62 -18.73 0.43
N VAL A 129 0.70 -18.59 0.38
CA VAL A 129 1.39 -17.33 0.11
C VAL A 129 1.92 -17.33 -1.31
N TYR A 130 1.55 -16.33 -2.09
CA TYR A 130 2.06 -16.08 -3.43
C TYR A 130 3.02 -14.91 -3.40
N THR A 131 4.22 -15.09 -3.95
CA THR A 131 5.20 -14.00 -4.09
C THR A 131 5.84 -14.02 -5.46
N ASP A 132 6.34 -12.87 -5.90
CA ASP A 132 7.33 -12.81 -6.97
C ASP A 132 8.58 -13.65 -6.60
N SER A 133 9.37 -14.05 -7.61
CA SER A 133 10.61 -14.82 -7.46
C SER A 133 11.78 -14.08 -6.77
N LEU A 134 11.52 -13.27 -5.73
CA LEU A 134 12.55 -12.61 -4.94
C LEU A 134 13.14 -13.56 -3.88
N SER A 135 14.46 -13.62 -3.78
CA SER A 135 15.19 -14.46 -2.80
C SER A 135 14.91 -14.11 -1.33
N SER A 136 14.48 -12.88 -1.05
CA SER A 136 14.02 -12.49 0.29
C SER A 136 12.85 -13.34 0.79
N TYR A 137 12.11 -13.99 -0.10
CA TYR A 137 11.03 -14.92 0.24
C TYR A 137 11.48 -16.36 0.39
N ASP A 138 12.76 -16.70 0.17
CA ASP A 138 13.28 -18.07 0.31
C ASP A 138 13.07 -18.67 1.70
N LYS A 139 12.95 -17.82 2.72
CA LYS A 139 12.71 -18.23 4.10
C LYS A 139 11.22 -18.47 4.41
N LEU A 140 10.30 -18.17 3.49
CA LEU A 140 8.86 -18.42 3.68
C LEU A 140 8.53 -19.91 3.65
N ASP A 141 9.21 -20.68 2.80
CA ASP A 141 9.11 -22.14 2.69
C ASP A 141 9.32 -22.84 4.04
N VAL A 142 10.10 -22.25 4.95
CA VAL A 142 10.48 -22.82 6.26
C VAL A 142 9.63 -22.26 7.41
N SER A 143 8.62 -21.45 7.11
CA SER A 143 7.90 -20.64 8.12
C SER A 143 6.47 -21.07 8.40
N GLY A 144 6.06 -22.25 7.93
CA GLY A 144 4.71 -22.79 8.14
C GLY A 144 3.67 -22.22 7.19
N PHE A 145 4.08 -21.79 5.99
CA PHE A 145 3.20 -21.34 4.92
C PHE A 145 3.37 -22.22 3.69
N ILE A 146 2.30 -22.39 2.91
CA ILE A 146 2.38 -23.03 1.59
C ILE A 146 2.79 -21.94 0.60
N HIS A 147 4.07 -21.92 0.20
CA HIS A 147 4.61 -20.84 -0.64
C HIS A 147 4.63 -21.23 -2.12
N HIS A 148 4.02 -20.39 -2.97
CA HIS A 148 4.13 -20.48 -4.41
C HIS A 148 4.85 -19.25 -4.97
N ARG A 149 5.88 -19.48 -5.76
CA ARG A 149 6.61 -18.42 -6.46
C ARG A 149 6.03 -18.22 -7.85
N ILE A 150 5.61 -16.99 -8.13
CA ILE A 150 5.13 -16.61 -9.46
C ILE A 150 6.33 -16.08 -10.25
N ASN A 151 6.76 -16.83 -11.26
CA ASN A 151 7.83 -16.40 -12.16
C ASN A 151 7.26 -15.47 -13.24
N HIS A 152 7.32 -14.16 -12.97
CA HIS A 152 6.85 -13.11 -13.88
C HIS A 152 7.55 -13.05 -15.24
N CYS A 153 8.61 -13.83 -15.47
CA CYS A 153 9.26 -13.94 -16.77
C CYS A 153 8.62 -14.99 -17.70
N LYS A 154 7.78 -15.91 -17.21
CA LYS A 154 7.27 -17.05 -18.02
C LYS A 154 5.75 -17.28 -17.98
N ALA A 155 5.01 -16.74 -17.02
CA ALA A 155 3.59 -17.07 -16.85
C ALA A 155 2.68 -15.89 -17.21
N PHE A 156 2.48 -15.65 -18.51
CA PHE A 156 1.35 -14.83 -19.00
C PHE A 156 0.10 -15.68 -19.29
N ALA A 157 0.17 -17.01 -19.20
CA ALA A 157 -0.98 -17.86 -19.46
C ALA A 157 -0.80 -19.26 -18.82
N GLU A 158 -1.20 -19.41 -17.55
CA GLU A 158 -1.68 -20.71 -17.06
C GLU A 158 -3.09 -20.53 -16.48
N ARG A 159 -3.99 -21.37 -16.99
CA ARG A 159 -5.44 -21.16 -17.19
C ARG A 159 -6.31 -21.10 -15.93
N GLN A 160 -5.84 -20.57 -14.81
CA GLN A 160 -6.68 -20.24 -13.64
C GLN A 160 -6.22 -18.99 -12.86
N ASN A 161 -5.09 -18.37 -13.22
CA ASN A 161 -4.58 -17.17 -12.57
C ASN A 161 -4.66 -15.98 -13.53
N HIS A 162 -5.86 -15.38 -13.64
CA HIS A 162 -6.02 -14.10 -14.32
C HIS A 162 -5.34 -13.00 -13.50
N ILE A 163 -4.12 -12.65 -13.88
CA ILE A 163 -3.37 -11.51 -13.36
C ILE A 163 -3.87 -10.26 -14.09
N GLN A 164 -4.64 -9.40 -13.41
CA GLN A 164 -4.88 -8.03 -13.87
C GLN A 164 -3.86 -7.11 -13.20
N ARG A 165 -3.02 -6.46 -14.02
CA ARG A 165 -2.23 -5.30 -13.61
C ARG A 165 -3.00 -4.04 -14.00
N HIS A 166 -3.22 -3.12 -13.05
CA HIS A 166 -3.50 -1.71 -13.31
C HIS A 166 -2.23 -0.90 -13.07
#